data_AF-A0A959T020-F1
#
_entry.id   AF-A0A959T020-F1
#
_cell.length_a   1.000
_cell.length_b   1.000
_cell.length_c   1.000
_cell.angle_alpha   90.00
_cell.angle_beta   90.00
_cell.angle_gamma   90.00
#
_symmetry.space_group_name_H-M   'P 1'
#
loop_
_entity.id
_entity.type
_entity.pdbx_description
1 polymer ?
#
loop_
_entity_poly.entity_id
_entity_poly.type
_entity_poly.pdbx_seq_one_letter_code
_entity_poly.pdbx_strand_id
1 'polypeptide(L)'
;MLQLEDFRAGRARTCEVFACDELAHLFALCDLLGAQHATDWRNLRFVPGSDGRLRPIGFDANAGEPIPAIRALREMGPVDFSGTRWGFFDRLFDDSTFFRSYVAWLDTLSTPGRLEGLLGSLAVGLDTALARVRQEFPNWRHDTLVYIHDRTVMLQTLEPRDALVAYLQTGGEHGPLDLALLNVHALPLEVIAVANDRDTLRLRDPILVPPGIGSGPP
;
A
#
# COMPACT_ATOMS: atom_id res chain seq x y z
N MET A 1 26.06 -2.52 -10.22
CA MET A 1 26.08 -3.06 -8.84
C MET A 1 26.07 -1.98 -7.75
N LEU A 2 26.30 -0.69 -8.06
CA LEU A 2 26.24 0.42 -7.10
C LEU A 2 24.81 0.72 -6.56
N GLN A 3 23.78 0.59 -7.39
CA GLN A 3 22.41 1.03 -7.06
C GLN A 3 21.75 0.32 -5.87
N LEU A 4 21.92 -1.00 -5.70
CA LEU A 4 21.33 -1.71 -4.55
C LEU A 4 22.04 -1.39 -3.23
N GLU A 5 23.35 -1.18 -3.30
CA GLU A 5 24.13 -0.79 -2.14
C GLU A 5 23.84 0.66 -1.73
N ASP A 6 23.60 1.54 -2.70
CA ASP A 6 23.13 2.90 -2.46
C ASP A 6 21.73 2.91 -1.83
N PHE A 7 20.80 2.07 -2.31
CA PHE A 7 19.51 1.88 -1.65
C PHE A 7 19.68 1.37 -0.22
N ARG A 8 20.44 0.27 -0.03
CA ARG A 8 20.68 -0.33 1.31
C ARG A 8 21.31 0.65 2.28
N ALA A 9 22.18 1.53 1.80
CA ALA A 9 22.85 2.55 2.61
C ALA A 9 22.03 3.83 2.79
N GLY A 10 20.88 3.98 2.11
CA GLY A 10 20.04 5.18 2.16
C GLY A 10 20.56 6.35 1.35
N ARG A 11 21.44 6.11 0.38
CA ARG A 11 21.95 7.11 -0.57
C ARG A 11 21.07 7.27 -1.80
N ALA A 12 20.16 6.33 -2.04
CA ALA A 12 19.18 6.37 -3.12
C ALA A 12 17.79 5.96 -2.60
N ARG A 13 16.75 6.62 -3.09
CA ARG A 13 15.35 6.32 -2.81
C ARG A 13 14.86 5.15 -3.65
N THR A 14 13.72 4.58 -3.26
CA THR A 14 13.09 3.43 -3.92
C THR A 14 12.93 3.65 -5.43
N CYS A 15 12.28 4.74 -5.85
CA CYS A 15 12.02 4.99 -7.27
C CYS A 15 13.27 5.40 -8.08
N GLU A 16 14.41 5.64 -7.43
CA GLU A 16 15.69 5.88 -8.11
C GLU A 16 16.37 4.56 -8.51
N VAL A 17 16.08 3.47 -7.80
CA VAL A 17 16.71 2.16 -7.98
C VAL A 17 15.77 1.15 -8.63
N PHE A 18 14.50 1.17 -8.27
CA PHE A 18 13.51 0.20 -8.73
C PHE A 18 12.54 0.80 -9.74
N ALA A 19 12.00 -0.04 -10.61
CA ALA A 19 10.88 0.29 -11.48
C ALA A 19 9.64 0.51 -10.60
N CYS A 20 9.43 1.77 -10.20
CA CYS A 20 8.60 2.09 -9.04
C CYS A 20 7.15 1.63 -9.18
N ASP A 21 6.54 1.86 -10.34
CA ASP A 21 5.17 1.45 -10.63
C ASP A 21 5.01 -0.07 -10.68
N GLU A 22 5.96 -0.79 -11.31
CA GLU A 22 5.96 -2.25 -11.36
C GLU A 22 6.09 -2.87 -9.96
N LEU A 23 6.91 -2.27 -9.10
CA LEU A 23 7.09 -2.67 -7.71
C LEU A 23 5.85 -2.40 -6.86
N ALA A 24 5.24 -1.22 -7.02
CA ALA A 24 4.02 -0.86 -6.33
C ALA A 24 2.87 -1.81 -6.73
N HIS A 25 2.75 -2.10 -8.02
CA HIS A 25 1.80 -3.07 -8.55
C HIS A 25 2.03 -4.47 -7.96
N LEU A 26 3.28 -4.97 -7.95
CA LEU A 26 3.59 -6.27 -7.36
C LEU A 26 3.17 -6.35 -5.88
N PHE A 27 3.50 -5.33 -5.09
CA PHE A 27 3.16 -5.31 -3.67
C PHE A 27 1.66 -5.28 -3.43
N ALA A 28 0.93 -4.43 -4.15
CA ALA A 28 -0.53 -4.35 -4.05
C ALA A 28 -1.22 -5.63 -4.53
N LEU A 29 -0.69 -6.26 -5.58
CA LEU A 29 -1.18 -7.57 -6.06
C LEU A 29 -0.92 -8.67 -5.03
N CYS A 30 0.25 -8.66 -4.38
CA CYS A 30 0.55 -9.60 -3.30
C CYS A 30 -0.35 -9.40 -2.08
N ASP A 31 -0.78 -8.17 -1.77
CA ASP A 31 -1.79 -7.93 -0.74
C ASP A 31 -3.15 -8.52 -1.14
N LEU A 32 -3.61 -8.28 -2.37
CA LEU A 32 -4.90 -8.80 -2.84
C LEU A 32 -4.96 -10.33 -2.89
N LEU A 33 -3.85 -10.98 -3.26
CA LEU A 33 -3.78 -12.42 -3.48
C LEU A 33 -3.36 -13.21 -2.23
N GLY A 34 -3.23 -12.57 -1.07
CA GLY A 34 -2.75 -13.26 0.13
C GLY A 34 -1.35 -13.84 -0.06
N ALA A 35 -0.49 -13.11 -0.77
CA ALA A 35 0.80 -13.57 -1.30
C ALA A 35 1.96 -12.68 -0.82
N GLN A 36 1.81 -12.05 0.35
CA GLN A 36 2.79 -11.12 0.92
C GLN A 36 4.17 -11.77 1.12
N HIS A 37 4.26 -13.09 1.25
CA HIS A 37 5.51 -13.83 1.37
C HIS A 37 6.46 -13.64 0.16
N ALA A 38 5.91 -13.40 -1.04
CA ALA A 38 6.74 -13.08 -2.23
C ALA A 38 7.45 -11.73 -2.15
N THR A 39 6.98 -10.82 -1.28
CA THR A 39 7.55 -9.48 -1.12
C THR A 39 8.64 -9.42 -0.05
N ASP A 40 8.86 -10.52 0.69
CA ASP A 40 10.03 -10.65 1.56
C ASP A 40 11.31 -10.42 0.75
N TRP A 41 12.28 -9.69 1.31
CA TRP A 41 13.54 -9.39 0.61
C TRP A 41 14.30 -10.66 0.15
N ARG A 42 14.09 -11.80 0.84
CA ARG A 42 14.66 -13.12 0.50
C ARG A 42 13.98 -13.79 -0.68
N ASN A 43 12.75 -13.41 -0.98
CA ASN A 43 11.88 -13.97 -2.01
C ASN A 43 11.66 -13.01 -3.17
N LEU A 44 12.06 -11.75 -3.01
CA LEU A 44 12.04 -10.77 -4.07
C LEU A 44 13.29 -10.96 -4.95
N ARG A 45 13.08 -11.07 -6.27
CA ARG A 45 14.14 -11.12 -7.27
C ARG A 45 14.04 -9.87 -8.13
N PHE A 46 15.16 -9.49 -8.75
CA PHE A 46 15.22 -8.31 -9.59
C PHE A 46 15.92 -8.61 -10.90
N VAL A 47 15.37 -8.08 -11.99
CA VAL A 47 15.99 -8.08 -13.31
C VAL A 47 16.25 -6.64 -13.75
N PRO A 48 17.42 -6.33 -14.35
CA PRO A 48 17.70 -4.99 -14.81
C PRO A 48 16.83 -4.62 -16.01
N GLY A 49 16.24 -3.43 -15.95
CA GLY A 49 15.52 -2.84 -17.06
C GLY A 49 16.41 -2.07 -18.02
N SER A 50 15.84 -1.74 -19.19
CA SER A 50 16.52 -0.93 -20.22
C SER A 50 16.77 0.51 -19.78
N ASP A 51 16.01 1.01 -18.82
CA ASP A 51 16.16 2.31 -18.16
C ASP A 51 17.16 2.27 -16.99
N GLY A 52 17.80 1.12 -16.76
CA GLY A 52 18.75 0.92 -15.66
C GLY A 52 18.10 0.76 -14.29
N ARG A 53 16.76 0.71 -14.19
CA ARG A 53 16.03 0.43 -12.95
C ARG A 53 15.77 -1.06 -12.80
N LEU A 54 15.66 -1.53 -11.56
CA LEU A 54 15.41 -2.92 -11.23
C LEU A 54 13.93 -3.24 -11.24
N ARG A 55 13.53 -4.23 -12.07
CA ARG A 55 12.16 -4.74 -12.15
C ARG A 55 11.97 -5.92 -11.22
N PRO A 56 10.91 -5.93 -10.40
CA PRO A 56 10.74 -6.96 -9.39
C PRO A 56 10.06 -8.20 -9.93
N ILE A 57 10.42 -9.34 -9.36
CA ILE A 57 9.79 -10.64 -9.59
C ILE A 57 9.57 -11.27 -8.22
N GLY A 58 8.31 -11.50 -7.86
CA GLY A 58 7.96 -12.27 -6.67
C GLY A 58 8.28 -13.75 -6.86
N PHE A 59 8.90 -14.37 -5.86
CA PHE A 59 9.18 -15.80 -5.80
C PHE A 59 8.56 -16.39 -4.53
N ASP A 60 8.26 -17.70 -4.52
CA ASP A 60 7.76 -18.40 -3.33
C ASP A 60 6.59 -17.68 -2.64
N ALA A 61 5.59 -17.31 -3.44
CA ALA A 61 4.55 -16.36 -3.04
C ALA A 61 3.62 -16.89 -1.95
N ASN A 62 3.42 -18.22 -1.91
CA ASN A 62 2.49 -18.89 -1.02
C ASN A 62 1.12 -18.19 -0.95
N ALA A 63 0.53 -17.95 -2.12
CA ALA A 63 -0.71 -17.18 -2.26
C ALA A 63 -1.93 -17.88 -1.66
N GLY A 64 -2.96 -17.10 -1.35
CA GLY A 64 -4.21 -17.60 -0.76
C GLY A 64 -4.20 -17.68 0.76
N GLU A 65 -3.36 -16.88 1.42
CA GLU A 65 -3.41 -16.68 2.87
C GLU A 65 -4.10 -15.37 3.23
N PRO A 66 -5.09 -15.36 4.14
CA PRO A 66 -5.76 -14.13 4.55
C PRO A 66 -4.77 -13.16 5.19
N ILE A 67 -4.72 -11.93 4.68
CA ILE A 67 -3.84 -10.90 5.24
C ILE A 67 -4.48 -10.26 6.48
N PRO A 68 -3.70 -9.97 7.53
CA PRO A 68 -4.19 -9.22 8.69
C PRO A 68 -4.19 -7.69 8.46
N ALA A 69 -3.34 -7.22 7.54
CA ALA A 69 -3.18 -5.82 7.16
C ALA A 69 -2.43 -5.76 5.82
N ILE A 70 -2.57 -4.65 5.09
CA ILE A 70 -1.75 -4.36 3.90
C ILE A 70 -0.25 -4.35 4.25
N ARG A 71 0.61 -4.64 3.26
CA ARG A 71 2.04 -4.86 3.51
C ARG A 71 2.72 -3.70 4.22
N ALA A 72 2.41 -2.46 3.86
CA ALA A 72 2.98 -1.27 4.50
C ALA A 72 2.68 -1.23 6.00
N LEU A 73 1.42 -1.42 6.39
CA LEU A 73 1.01 -1.37 7.80
C LEU A 73 1.49 -2.58 8.60
N ARG A 74 1.57 -3.75 7.96
CA ARG A 74 2.07 -4.98 8.60
C ARG A 74 3.54 -4.85 9.02
N GLU A 75 4.37 -4.25 8.17
CA GLU A 75 5.82 -4.18 8.39
C GLU A 75 6.25 -2.88 9.10
N MET A 76 5.55 -1.77 8.85
CA MET A 76 5.93 -0.47 9.40
C MET A 76 5.02 -0.01 10.55
N GLY A 77 3.78 -0.50 10.65
CA GLY A 77 2.77 0.23 11.41
C GLY A 77 2.48 1.59 10.75
N PRO A 78 2.24 2.68 11.52
CA PRO A 78 1.92 3.98 10.94
C PRO A 78 3.03 4.52 10.02
N VAL A 79 2.64 4.99 8.83
CA VAL A 79 3.56 5.47 7.78
C VAL A 79 3.73 6.98 7.90
N ASP A 80 4.90 7.44 8.35
CA ASP A 80 5.17 8.85 8.70
C ASP A 80 6.19 9.55 7.79
N PHE A 81 6.82 8.83 6.86
CA PHE A 81 7.91 9.31 5.99
C PHE A 81 9.06 10.00 6.75
N SER A 82 9.31 9.60 8.00
CA SER A 82 10.30 10.24 8.86
C SER A 82 11.76 9.90 8.48
N GLY A 83 11.99 8.87 7.67
CA GLY A 83 13.33 8.38 7.36
C GLY A 83 14.13 7.85 8.55
N THR A 84 13.49 7.70 9.73
CA THR A 84 14.18 7.33 10.98
C THR A 84 14.35 5.82 11.16
N ARG A 85 13.61 5.03 10.40
CA ARG A 85 13.54 3.57 10.53
C ARG A 85 14.51 2.87 9.58
N TRP A 86 14.98 1.70 10.01
CA TRP A 86 16.06 0.97 9.35
C TRP A 86 15.59 -0.43 8.97
N GLY A 87 15.38 -0.63 7.66
CA GLY A 87 14.91 -1.90 7.15
C GLY A 87 14.66 -1.83 5.65
N PHE A 88 14.45 -2.99 5.03
CA PHE A 88 14.09 -3.04 3.62
C PHE A 88 12.73 -2.36 3.38
N PHE A 89 11.70 -2.74 4.15
CA PHE A 89 10.36 -2.15 4.02
C PHE A 89 10.31 -0.70 4.45
N ASP A 90 11.05 -0.32 5.51
CA ASP A 90 11.18 1.08 5.92
C ASP A 90 11.64 1.95 4.76
N ARG A 91 12.77 1.63 4.14
CA ARG A 91 13.28 2.42 3.00
C ARG A 91 12.35 2.39 1.80
N LEU A 92 11.72 1.23 1.55
CA LEU A 92 10.82 1.04 0.42
C LEU A 92 9.64 2.00 0.51
N PHE A 93 8.93 1.97 1.64
CA PHE A 93 7.71 2.73 1.88
C PHE A 93 7.94 4.16 2.39
N ASP A 94 9.16 4.52 2.81
CA ASP A 94 9.54 5.91 3.13
C ASP A 94 9.65 6.81 1.88
N ASP A 95 9.82 6.20 0.69
CA ASP A 95 9.70 6.93 -0.57
C ASP A 95 8.22 7.22 -0.89
N SER A 96 7.80 8.47 -0.65
CA SER A 96 6.43 8.92 -0.91
C SER A 96 5.97 8.74 -2.36
N THR A 97 6.89 8.69 -3.33
CA THR A 97 6.54 8.44 -4.73
C THR A 97 6.14 6.97 -4.93
N PHE A 98 6.90 6.05 -4.33
CA PHE A 98 6.56 4.64 -4.30
C PHE A 98 5.25 4.40 -3.54
N PHE A 99 5.12 4.99 -2.34
CA PHE A 99 3.95 4.80 -1.50
C PHE A 99 2.66 5.27 -2.17
N ARG A 100 2.67 6.43 -2.85
CA ARG A 100 1.53 6.92 -3.63
C ARG A 100 1.14 5.97 -4.76
N SER A 101 2.12 5.45 -5.51
CA SER A 101 1.86 4.46 -6.57
C SER A 101 1.28 3.16 -5.99
N TYR A 102 1.81 2.69 -4.86
CA TYR A 102 1.30 1.52 -4.16
C TYR A 102 -0.15 1.70 -3.70
N VAL A 103 -0.49 2.83 -3.07
CA VAL A 103 -1.88 3.17 -2.69
C VAL A 103 -2.80 3.23 -3.90
N ALA A 104 -2.35 3.82 -5.02
CA ALA A 104 -3.14 3.87 -6.26
C ALA A 104 -3.40 2.46 -6.83
N TRP A 105 -2.42 1.56 -6.75
CA TRP A 105 -2.61 0.17 -7.15
C TRP A 105 -3.52 -0.61 -6.19
N LEU A 106 -3.42 -0.36 -4.87
CA LEU A 106 -4.37 -0.93 -3.91
C LEU A 106 -5.80 -0.53 -4.29
N ASP A 107 -6.05 0.77 -4.48
CA ASP A 107 -7.36 1.32 -4.86
C ASP A 107 -7.88 0.71 -6.18
N THR A 108 -7.02 0.69 -7.20
CA THR A 108 -7.33 0.12 -8.52
C THR A 108 -7.71 -1.37 -8.42
N LEU A 109 -6.95 -2.15 -7.64
CA LEU A 109 -7.16 -3.58 -7.48
C LEU A 109 -8.35 -3.90 -6.57
N SER A 110 -8.66 -3.03 -5.61
CA SER A 110 -9.81 -3.19 -4.73
C SER A 110 -11.13 -2.70 -5.32
N THR A 111 -11.09 -1.97 -6.44
CA THR A 111 -12.27 -1.48 -7.15
C THR A 111 -13.24 -2.62 -7.49
N PRO A 112 -14.56 -2.45 -7.27
CA PRO A 112 -15.56 -3.47 -7.60
C PRO A 112 -15.45 -3.98 -9.04
N GLY A 113 -15.48 -5.30 -9.22
CA GLY A 113 -15.38 -5.95 -10.54
C GLY A 113 -13.95 -6.20 -11.02
N ARG A 114 -12.92 -5.59 -10.42
CA ARG A 114 -11.53 -5.79 -10.84
C ARG A 114 -11.03 -7.19 -10.51
N LEU A 115 -11.23 -7.64 -9.27
CA LEU A 115 -10.90 -8.99 -8.82
C LEU A 115 -11.68 -10.03 -9.62
N GLU A 116 -12.98 -9.83 -9.79
CA GLU A 116 -13.84 -10.73 -10.54
C GLU A 116 -13.40 -10.84 -12.01
N GLY A 117 -13.06 -9.71 -12.64
CA GLY A 117 -12.51 -9.68 -14.00
C GLY A 117 -11.16 -10.40 -14.11
N LEU A 118 -10.27 -10.22 -13.13
CA LEU A 118 -8.99 -10.93 -13.06
C LEU A 118 -9.20 -12.44 -12.97
N LEU A 119 -9.99 -12.89 -11.98
CA LEU A 119 -10.29 -14.32 -11.79
C LEU A 119 -10.97 -14.91 -13.03
N GLY A 120 -11.91 -14.18 -13.65
CA GLY A 120 -12.56 -14.59 -14.89
C GLY A 120 -11.58 -14.75 -16.05
N SER A 121 -10.63 -13.83 -16.21
CA SER A 121 -9.61 -13.91 -17.26
C SER A 121 -8.64 -15.09 -17.08
N LEU A 122 -8.43 -15.52 -15.83
CA LEU A 122 -7.52 -16.61 -15.48
C LEU A 122 -8.22 -17.97 -15.33
N ALA A 123 -9.56 -18.01 -15.32
CA ALA A 123 -10.34 -19.18 -14.93
C ALA A 123 -9.91 -20.48 -15.64
N VAL A 124 -9.76 -20.44 -16.96
CA VAL A 124 -9.37 -21.63 -17.75
C VAL A 124 -7.98 -22.15 -17.36
N GLY A 125 -7.02 -21.24 -17.22
CA GLY A 125 -5.65 -21.60 -16.82
C GLY A 125 -5.58 -22.08 -15.38
N LEU A 126 -6.31 -21.41 -14.49
CA LEU A 126 -6.42 -21.74 -13.08
C LEU A 126 -7.06 -23.12 -12.89
N ASP A 127 -8.18 -23.41 -13.53
CA ASP A 127 -8.85 -24.71 -13.46
C ASP A 127 -7.95 -25.85 -13.95
N THR A 128 -7.21 -25.60 -15.03
CA THR A 128 -6.22 -26.56 -15.55
C THR A 128 -5.11 -26.83 -14.54
N ALA A 129 -4.58 -25.79 -13.89
CA ALA A 129 -3.55 -25.93 -12.88
C ALA A 129 -4.08 -26.64 -11.61
N LEU A 130 -5.27 -26.25 -11.15
CA LEU A 130 -5.94 -26.84 -9.98
C LEU A 130 -6.26 -28.32 -10.20
N ALA A 131 -6.66 -28.71 -11.42
CA ALA A 131 -6.90 -30.12 -11.74
C ALA A 131 -5.65 -30.98 -11.56
N ARG A 132 -4.46 -30.45 -11.89
CA ARG A 132 -3.17 -31.14 -11.66
C ARG A 132 -2.85 -31.22 -10.17
N VAL A 133 -2.96 -30.11 -9.44
CA VAL A 133 -2.72 -30.07 -7.99
C VAL A 133 -3.62 -31.09 -7.27
N ARG A 134 -4.89 -31.21 -7.65
CA ARG A 134 -5.83 -32.16 -7.06
C ARG A 134 -5.50 -33.63 -7.32
N GLN A 135 -4.73 -33.95 -8.37
CA GLN A 135 -4.27 -35.33 -8.61
C GLN A 135 -3.26 -35.77 -7.56
N GLU A 136 -2.39 -34.86 -7.12
CA GLU A 136 -1.34 -35.12 -6.13
C GLU A 136 -1.82 -34.83 -4.70
N PHE A 137 -2.69 -33.84 -4.52
CA PHE A 137 -3.22 -33.39 -3.24
C PHE A 137 -4.77 -33.36 -3.24
N PRO A 138 -5.45 -34.52 -3.18
CA PRO A 138 -6.92 -34.60 -3.32
C PRO A 138 -7.72 -33.83 -2.26
N ASN A 139 -7.12 -33.64 -1.07
CA ASN A 139 -7.75 -32.94 0.05
C ASN A 139 -7.51 -31.42 0.03
N TRP A 140 -6.57 -30.94 -0.79
CA TRP A 140 -6.30 -29.52 -0.89
C TRP A 140 -7.45 -28.81 -1.62
N ARG A 141 -7.77 -27.59 -1.17
CA ARG A 141 -8.85 -26.76 -1.71
C ARG A 141 -8.32 -25.36 -1.95
N HIS A 142 -8.69 -24.81 -3.09
CA HIS A 142 -8.46 -23.42 -3.42
C HIS A 142 -9.65 -22.62 -2.91
N ASP A 143 -9.42 -21.73 -1.94
CA ASP A 143 -10.46 -20.88 -1.37
C ASP A 143 -10.36 -19.47 -1.94
N THR A 144 -11.33 -19.10 -2.78
CA THR A 144 -11.41 -17.77 -3.38
C THR A 144 -11.97 -16.72 -2.42
N LEU A 145 -12.55 -17.13 -1.28
CA LEU A 145 -13.04 -16.20 -0.26
C LEU A 145 -11.90 -15.43 0.39
N VAL A 146 -10.69 -15.97 0.39
CA VAL A 146 -9.48 -15.26 0.86
C VAL A 146 -9.29 -13.95 0.09
N TYR A 147 -9.47 -13.96 -1.23
CA TYR A 147 -9.30 -12.75 -2.05
C TYR A 147 -10.38 -11.69 -1.77
N ILE A 148 -11.58 -12.13 -1.39
CA ILE A 148 -12.66 -11.23 -0.96
C ILE A 148 -12.34 -10.61 0.40
N HIS A 149 -11.80 -11.42 1.33
CA HIS A 149 -11.31 -10.95 2.62
C HIS A 149 -10.18 -9.93 2.46
N ASP A 150 -9.15 -10.25 1.67
CA ASP A 150 -7.98 -9.39 1.45
C ASP A 150 -8.37 -8.06 0.79
N ARG A 151 -9.26 -8.10 -0.22
CA ARG A 151 -9.86 -6.88 -0.79
C ARG A 151 -10.58 -6.05 0.27
N THR A 152 -11.28 -6.69 1.20
CA THR A 152 -11.99 -5.99 2.28
C THR A 152 -11.00 -5.30 3.22
N VAL A 153 -9.88 -5.95 3.56
CA VAL A 153 -8.80 -5.34 4.35
C VAL A 153 -8.21 -4.12 3.64
N MET A 154 -7.99 -4.21 2.33
CA MET A 154 -7.53 -3.08 1.52
C MET A 154 -8.52 -1.91 1.57
N LEU A 155 -9.80 -2.16 1.29
CA LEU A 155 -10.85 -1.13 1.31
C LEU A 155 -11.00 -0.48 2.69
N GLN A 156 -11.02 -1.27 3.76
CA GLN A 156 -11.10 -0.74 5.12
C GLN A 156 -9.89 0.13 5.49
N THR A 157 -8.73 -0.15 4.88
CA THR A 157 -7.53 0.65 5.06
C THR A 157 -7.60 1.95 4.26
N LEU A 158 -8.09 1.91 3.03
CA LEU A 158 -8.13 3.08 2.13
C LEU A 158 -9.31 4.02 2.40
N GLU A 159 -10.43 3.48 2.92
CA GLU A 159 -11.67 4.22 3.18
C GLU A 159 -12.02 4.20 4.68
N PRO A 160 -11.18 4.78 5.56
CA PRO A 160 -11.51 4.89 6.97
C PRO A 160 -12.71 5.81 7.18
N ARG A 161 -13.61 5.44 8.10
CA ARG A 161 -14.78 6.27 8.45
C ARG A 161 -14.37 7.60 9.08
N ASP A 162 -13.43 7.55 10.02
CA ASP A 162 -12.92 8.70 10.76
C ASP A 162 -11.40 8.73 10.63
N ALA A 163 -10.88 9.51 9.67
CA ALA A 163 -9.44 9.56 9.39
C ALA A 163 -8.75 10.77 10.03
N LEU A 164 -9.49 11.87 10.16
CA LEU A 164 -8.96 13.18 10.50
C LEU A 164 -9.88 13.86 11.50
N VAL A 165 -9.30 14.37 12.58
CA VAL A 165 -9.97 15.27 13.52
C VAL A 165 -9.44 16.68 13.30
N ALA A 166 -10.34 17.65 13.18
CA ALA A 166 -9.98 19.06 13.02
C ALA A 166 -10.54 19.87 14.19
N TYR A 167 -9.70 20.70 14.80
CA TYR A 167 -10.08 21.62 15.87
C TYR A 167 -9.90 23.05 15.40
N LEU A 168 -10.94 23.86 15.57
CA LEU A 168 -10.83 25.29 15.37
C LEU A 168 -10.04 25.92 16.51
N GLN A 169 -8.87 26.48 16.19
CA GLN A 169 -8.02 27.19 17.15
C GLN A 169 -8.42 28.67 17.21
N THR A 170 -8.55 29.31 16.04
CA THR A 170 -8.87 30.75 15.95
C THR A 170 -9.56 31.12 14.63
N GLY A 171 -10.55 32.04 14.68
CA GLY A 171 -11.19 32.72 13.53
C GLY A 171 -12.29 31.95 12.76
N GLY A 172 -13.48 32.45 12.43
CA GLY A 172 -14.14 33.76 12.66
C GLY A 172 -14.88 34.25 11.39
N GLU A 173 -16.00 34.99 11.54
CA GLU A 173 -16.84 35.50 10.43
C GLU A 173 -16.13 36.45 9.42
N HIS A 174 -14.94 37.00 9.74
CA HIS A 174 -14.19 37.94 8.87
C HIS A 174 -12.64 37.82 8.95
N GLY A 175 -12.07 36.73 9.47
CA GLY A 175 -10.62 36.57 9.67
C GLY A 175 -10.05 35.25 9.11
N PRO A 176 -8.72 35.04 9.16
CA PRO A 176 -8.12 33.77 8.76
C PRO A 176 -8.62 32.63 9.66
N LEU A 177 -8.99 31.51 9.02
CA LEU A 177 -9.41 30.28 9.68
C LEU A 177 -8.16 29.48 10.10
N ASP A 178 -8.01 29.26 11.40
CA ASP A 178 -6.89 28.50 11.97
C ASP A 178 -7.38 27.15 12.51
N LEU A 179 -6.96 26.07 11.86
CA LEU A 179 -7.38 24.69 12.15
C LEU A 179 -6.18 23.86 12.58
N ALA A 180 -6.27 23.22 13.75
CA ALA A 180 -5.37 22.14 14.13
C ALA A 180 -5.90 20.82 13.58
N LEU A 181 -5.07 20.10 12.84
CA LEU A 181 -5.42 18.84 12.20
C LEU A 181 -4.69 17.67 12.88
N LEU A 182 -5.44 16.64 13.25
CA LEU A 182 -4.92 15.41 13.83
C LEU A 182 -5.35 14.23 12.95
N ASN A 183 -4.39 13.59 12.30
CA ASN A 183 -4.61 12.33 11.61
C ASN A 183 -4.72 11.20 12.64
N VAL A 184 -5.89 10.57 12.75
CA VAL A 184 -6.12 9.41 13.64
C VAL A 184 -5.99 8.08 12.91
N HIS A 185 -5.68 8.13 11.61
CA HIS A 185 -5.48 6.99 10.75
C HIS A 185 -3.98 6.61 10.63
N ALA A 186 -3.72 5.35 10.29
CA ALA A 186 -2.36 4.82 10.20
C ALA A 186 -1.63 5.20 8.90
N LEU A 187 -2.38 5.60 7.86
CA LEU A 187 -1.82 6.15 6.63
C LEU A 187 -1.72 7.67 6.68
N PRO A 188 -0.71 8.27 6.04
CA PRO A 188 -0.60 9.71 5.91
C PRO A 188 -1.76 10.24 5.04
N LEU A 189 -2.34 11.36 5.46
CA LEU A 189 -3.48 11.96 4.78
C LEU A 189 -3.06 13.20 4.03
N GLU A 190 -3.61 13.41 2.83
CA GLU A 190 -3.41 14.62 2.07
C GLU A 190 -4.69 15.47 2.12
N VAL A 191 -4.61 16.61 2.78
CA VAL A 191 -5.73 17.55 2.89
C VAL A 191 -5.67 18.49 1.69
N ILE A 192 -6.70 18.43 0.85
CA ILE A 192 -6.78 19.18 -0.42
C ILE A 192 -7.76 20.36 -0.37
N ALA A 193 -8.65 20.37 0.62
CA ALA A 193 -9.70 21.37 0.75
C ALA A 193 -10.27 21.40 2.17
N VAL A 194 -10.90 22.52 2.52
CA VAL A 194 -11.80 22.65 3.67
C VAL A 194 -13.20 22.92 3.12
N ALA A 195 -14.19 22.13 3.54
CA ALA A 195 -15.57 22.27 3.10
C ALA A 195 -16.51 22.49 4.29
N ASN A 196 -17.58 23.25 4.06
CA ASN A 196 -18.76 23.31 4.92
C ASN A 196 -20.01 23.04 4.05
N ASP A 197 -21.21 23.13 4.64
CA ASP A 197 -22.47 22.84 3.94
C ASP A 197 -22.76 23.75 2.73
N ARG A 198 -22.02 24.86 2.56
CA ARG A 198 -22.29 25.89 1.55
C ARG A 198 -21.15 26.10 0.55
N ASP A 199 -19.92 25.84 0.96
CA ASP A 199 -18.73 26.18 0.17
C ASP A 199 -17.58 25.18 0.42
N THR A 200 -16.67 25.10 -0.56
CA THR A 200 -15.45 24.31 -0.50
C THR A 200 -14.26 25.16 -0.87
N LEU A 201 -13.43 25.49 0.11
CA LEU A 201 -12.17 26.18 -0.09
C LEU A 201 -11.09 25.15 -0.45
N ARG A 202 -10.77 25.04 -1.73
CA ARG A 202 -9.59 24.27 -2.20
C ARG A 202 -8.32 24.93 -1.70
N LEU A 203 -7.43 24.13 -1.12
CA LEU A 203 -6.11 24.59 -0.76
C LEU A 203 -5.29 24.77 -2.04
N ARG A 204 -4.48 25.83 -2.09
CA ARG A 204 -3.55 26.07 -3.21
C ARG A 204 -2.54 24.93 -3.31
N ASP A 205 -2.03 24.51 -2.16
CA ASP A 205 -1.07 23.43 -1.99
C ASP A 205 -1.66 22.44 -0.98
N PRO A 206 -1.79 21.14 -1.33
CA PRO A 206 -2.24 20.13 -0.37
C PRO A 206 -1.31 20.01 0.84
N ILE A 207 -1.88 19.69 2.00
CA ILE A 207 -1.14 19.52 3.25
C ILE A 207 -1.07 18.03 3.56
N LEU A 208 0.16 17.50 3.68
CA LEU A 208 0.38 16.14 4.17
C LEU A 208 0.33 16.14 5.70
N VAL A 209 -0.59 15.36 6.26
CA VAL A 209 -0.75 15.16 7.70
C VAL A 209 -0.28 13.74 8.02
N PRO A 210 0.91 13.57 8.63
CA PRO A 210 1.39 12.24 9.01
C PRO A 210 0.48 11.64 10.08
N PRO A 211 0.47 10.31 10.26
CA PRO A 211 -0.27 9.66 11.34
C PRO A 211 0.03 10.31 12.70
N GLY A 212 -1.01 10.61 13.46
CA GLY A 212 -0.88 11.07 14.83
C GLY A 212 -0.28 9.94 15.65
N ILE A 213 0.99 10.08 16.03
CA ILE A 213 1.63 9.17 16.96
C ILE A 213 0.87 9.35 18.28
N GLY A 214 -0.01 8.41 18.59
CA GLY A 214 -0.49 8.27 19.96
C GLY A 214 0.74 8.11 20.82
N SER A 215 1.06 9.12 21.64
CA SER A 215 1.76 8.87 22.88
C SER A 215 0.85 7.95 23.69
N GLY A 216 0.97 6.64 23.48
CA GLY A 216 0.45 5.67 24.41
C GLY A 216 1.01 6.01 25.80
N PRO A 217 0.22 5.89 26.87
CA PRO A 217 0.78 6.09 28.20
C PRO A 217 1.92 5.07 28.43
N PRO A 218 2.96 5.44 29.20
CA PRO A 218 4.05 4.54 29.57
C PRO A 218 3.57 3.32 30.36
#